data_AF-A0A4R6G128-F1
#
_entry.id   AF-A0A4R6G128-F1
#
_cell.length_a   1.000
_cell.length_b   1.000
_cell.length_c   1.000
_cell.angle_alpha   90.00
_cell.angle_beta   90.00
_cell.angle_gamma   90.00
#
_symmetry.space_group_name_H-M   'P 1'
#
loop_
_entity.id
_entity.type
_entity.pdbx_description
1 polymer ?
#
loop_
_entity_poly.entity_id
_entity_poly.type
_entity_poly.pdbx_seq_one_letter_code
_entity_poly.pdbx_strand_id
1 'polypeptide(L)'
;MKANLKVVLAALTLSLSSVPFAHADSQNFSDSSYPNLPKAEHQKTRAEVRETLAEARRNGTLTVIDSQYPEIPESALGKTRMQVKNELQQSKASGEYKQFDSLYRG
;
A
#
# COMPACT_ATOMS: atom_id res chain seq x y z
N MET A 1 46.10 46.76 -16.55
CA MET A 1 45.61 45.99 -15.39
C MET A 1 44.20 46.45 -15.03
N LYS A 2 43.15 45.64 -15.28
CA LYS A 2 41.85 45.72 -14.59
C LYS A 2 41.24 44.32 -14.60
N ALA A 3 41.30 43.63 -13.46
CA ALA A 3 40.61 42.36 -13.24
C ALA A 3 39.22 42.67 -12.67
N ASN A 4 38.17 42.03 -13.19
CA ASN A 4 36.83 42.08 -12.62
C ASN A 4 36.39 40.65 -12.31
N LEU A 5 36.74 40.18 -11.11
CA LEU A 5 36.36 38.86 -10.60
C LEU A 5 35.09 39.00 -9.74
N LYS A 6 34.08 38.23 -10.13
CA LYS A 6 32.75 38.12 -9.52
C LYS A 6 32.83 37.51 -8.13
N VAL A 7 32.24 38.14 -7.12
CA VAL A 7 31.72 37.46 -5.92
C VAL A 7 30.56 38.29 -5.36
N VAL A 8 29.32 37.87 -5.59
CA VAL A 8 28.22 38.25 -4.69
C VAL A 8 27.57 36.96 -4.23
N LEU A 9 27.86 36.70 -2.96
CA LEU A 9 27.41 35.63 -2.11
C LEU A 9 25.98 35.96 -1.67
N ALA A 10 25.00 35.10 -1.96
CA ALA A 10 23.68 35.19 -1.37
C ALA A 10 23.25 33.79 -0.93
N ALA A 11 23.57 33.47 0.32
CA ALA A 11 23.06 32.33 1.06
C ALA A 11 21.80 32.78 1.82
N LEU A 12 20.68 32.06 1.71
CA LEU A 12 19.61 32.15 2.72
C LEU A 12 18.70 30.91 2.75
N THR A 13 19.10 29.98 3.63
CA THR A 13 18.29 29.15 4.56
C THR A 13 17.04 28.41 4.06
N LEU A 14 17.18 27.08 3.89
CA LEU A 14 16.07 26.13 4.01
C LEU A 14 15.64 26.03 5.48
N SER A 15 14.41 26.42 5.79
CA SER A 15 13.78 26.12 7.08
C SER A 15 13.13 24.73 7.03
N LEU A 16 13.78 23.73 7.65
CA LEU A 16 13.15 22.43 7.92
C LEU A 16 12.40 22.52 9.26
N SER A 17 11.08 22.69 9.23
CA SER A 17 10.25 22.51 10.42
C SER A 17 10.03 21.02 10.67
N SER A 18 10.64 20.48 11.73
CA SER A 18 10.37 19.12 12.22
C SER A 18 8.95 19.03 12.78
N VAL A 19 8.10 18.24 12.14
CA VAL A 19 6.80 17.83 12.71
C VAL A 19 7.00 16.59 13.59
N PRO A 20 6.58 16.59 14.87
CA PRO A 20 6.60 15.38 15.68
C PRO A 20 5.53 14.40 15.19
N PHE A 21 5.95 13.17 14.85
CA PHE A 21 5.03 12.06 14.65
C PHE A 21 4.55 11.56 16.01
N ALA A 22 3.27 11.79 16.32
CA ALA A 22 2.59 11.13 17.42
C ALA A 22 2.32 9.65 17.02
N HIS A 23 2.75 8.70 17.85
CA HIS A 23 2.40 7.29 17.70
C HIS A 23 1.02 7.09 18.32
N ALA A 24 0.00 6.93 17.47
CA ALA A 24 -1.35 6.62 17.93
C ALA A 24 -1.48 5.12 18.21
N ASP A 25 -1.98 4.83 19.41
CA ASP A 25 -2.31 3.52 19.96
C ASP A 25 -3.18 2.63 19.05
N SER A 26 -2.95 1.34 19.18
CA SER A 26 -3.78 0.25 18.67
C SER A 26 -5.22 0.38 19.19
N GLN A 27 -6.16 0.67 18.29
CA GLN A 27 -7.58 0.72 18.61
C GLN A 27 -8.39 -0.23 17.73
N ASN A 28 -9.32 -0.93 18.38
CA ASN A 28 -10.29 -1.88 17.84
C ASN A 28 -10.87 -1.46 16.48
N PHE A 29 -10.73 -2.32 15.47
CA PHE A 29 -11.39 -2.17 14.17
C PHE A 29 -12.85 -2.62 14.29
N SER A 30 -13.76 -1.66 14.41
CA SER A 30 -15.18 -1.87 14.10
C SER A 30 -15.44 -1.38 12.68
N ASP A 31 -16.47 -1.90 12.00
CA ASP A 31 -16.77 -1.62 10.58
C ASP A 31 -17.09 -0.13 10.26
N SER A 32 -17.10 0.74 11.29
CA SER A 32 -17.16 2.21 11.20
C SER A 32 -15.79 2.90 11.23
N SER A 33 -14.68 2.14 11.23
CA SER A 33 -13.30 2.66 11.28
C SER A 33 -12.76 3.17 9.94
N TYR A 34 -13.58 3.26 8.88
CA TYR A 34 -13.15 3.86 7.62
C TYR A 34 -13.07 5.40 7.76
N PRO A 35 -11.89 6.00 7.56
CA PRO A 35 -11.77 7.45 7.66
C PRO A 35 -12.60 8.12 6.57
N ASN A 36 -13.36 9.15 6.94
CA ASN A 36 -14.06 10.00 5.99
C ASN A 36 -13.00 10.82 5.24
N LEU A 37 -12.72 10.46 3.99
CA LEU A 37 -11.70 11.15 3.19
C LEU A 37 -12.27 12.48 2.68
N PRO A 38 -11.55 13.60 2.86
CA PRO A 38 -11.98 14.87 2.30
C PRO A 38 -12.07 14.78 0.78
N LYS A 39 -13.11 15.37 0.21
CA LYS A 39 -13.25 15.51 -1.23
C LYS A 39 -12.09 16.36 -1.75
N ALA A 40 -11.33 15.85 -2.72
CA ALA A 40 -10.23 16.62 -3.28
C ALA A 40 -10.78 17.84 -4.04
N GLU A 41 -10.52 19.04 -3.49
CA GLU A 41 -10.93 20.33 -4.05
C GLU A 41 -10.32 20.61 -5.44
N HIS A 42 -9.19 19.95 -5.75
CA HIS A 42 -8.47 20.09 -7.01
C HIS A 42 -8.17 18.71 -7.58
N GLN A 43 -8.85 18.35 -8.67
CA GLN A 43 -8.61 17.09 -9.36
C GLN A 43 -7.90 17.35 -10.68
N LYS A 44 -6.72 16.75 -10.85
CA LYS A 44 -6.01 16.79 -12.13
C LYS A 44 -6.81 16.03 -13.18
N THR A 45 -6.87 16.57 -14.39
CA THR A 45 -7.40 15.83 -15.54
C THR A 45 -6.47 14.67 -15.89
N ARG A 46 -7.00 13.64 -16.58
CA ARG A 46 -6.15 12.55 -17.10
C ARG A 46 -5.02 13.05 -18.00
N ALA A 47 -5.23 14.14 -18.72
CA ALA A 47 -4.21 14.72 -19.60
C ALA A 47 -3.05 15.30 -18.78
N GLU A 48 -3.35 16.11 -17.77
CA GLU A 48 -2.35 16.71 -16.87
C GLU A 48 -1.54 15.66 -16.10
N VAL A 49 -2.20 14.57 -15.66
CA VAL A 49 -1.51 13.46 -15.01
C VAL A 49 -0.50 12.79 -15.94
N ARG A 50 -0.87 12.58 -17.22
CA ARG A 50 0.03 11.96 -18.21
C ARG A 50 1.25 12.83 -18.48
N GLU A 51 1.05 14.13 -18.60
CA GLU A 51 2.13 15.10 -18.80
C GLU A 51 3.09 15.13 -17.61
N THR A 52 2.55 15.26 -16.39
CA THR A 52 3.34 15.25 -15.15
C THR A 52 4.17 13.96 -15.03
N LEU A 53 3.57 12.81 -15.37
CA LEU A 53 4.28 11.52 -15.35
C LEU A 53 5.37 11.43 -16.42
N ALA A 54 5.15 11.95 -17.63
CA ALA A 54 6.16 11.97 -18.67
C ALA A 54 7.34 12.88 -18.30
N GLU A 55 7.07 14.02 -17.67
CA GLU A 55 8.09 14.91 -17.13
C GLU A 55 8.88 14.26 -15.99
N ALA A 56 8.21 13.66 -15.00
CA ALA A 56 8.89 12.98 -13.89
C ALA A 56 9.81 11.84 -14.36
N ARG A 57 9.41 11.13 -15.42
CA ARG A 57 10.26 10.12 -16.08
C ARG A 57 11.48 10.74 -16.74
N ARG A 58 11.32 11.84 -17.50
CA ARG A 58 12.43 12.55 -18.14
C ARG A 58 13.43 13.12 -17.13
N ASN A 59 12.90 13.64 -16.01
CA ASN A 59 13.71 14.25 -14.96
C ASN A 59 14.31 13.20 -13.99
N GLY A 60 13.98 11.92 -14.15
CA GLY A 60 14.45 10.84 -13.27
C GLY A 60 13.94 10.95 -11.83
N THR A 61 12.87 11.72 -11.57
CA THR A 61 12.31 11.92 -10.23
C THR A 61 11.22 10.89 -9.88
N LEU A 62 10.86 10.02 -10.82
CA LEU A 62 9.93 8.93 -10.58
C LEU A 62 10.62 7.82 -9.79
N THR A 63 10.34 7.73 -8.49
CA THR A 63 10.79 6.61 -7.66
C THR A 63 10.06 5.34 -8.08
N VAL A 64 10.79 4.37 -8.62
CA VAL A 64 10.29 3.00 -8.87
C VAL A 64 10.55 2.19 -7.61
N ILE A 65 9.50 1.93 -6.85
CA ILE A 65 9.56 1.17 -5.59
C ILE A 65 9.23 -0.30 -5.88
N ASP A 66 10.00 -0.95 -6.74
CA ASP A 66 9.82 -2.39 -6.99
C ASP A 66 10.41 -3.24 -5.84
N SER A 67 11.27 -2.66 -5.01
CA SER A 67 12.03 -3.37 -3.97
C SER A 67 11.38 -3.36 -2.57
N GLN A 68 10.18 -2.80 -2.39
CA GLN A 68 9.46 -2.81 -1.11
C GLN A 68 8.26 -3.77 -1.07
N TYR A 69 8.02 -4.50 -2.16
CA TYR A 69 7.04 -5.58 -2.10
C TYR A 69 7.61 -6.71 -1.23
N PRO A 70 6.91 -7.13 -0.17
CA PRO A 70 7.36 -8.28 0.60
C PRO A 70 7.39 -9.48 -0.35
N GLU A 71 8.52 -10.17 -0.39
CA GLU A 71 8.61 -11.48 -1.02
C GLU A 71 7.64 -12.40 -0.29
N ILE A 72 6.52 -12.71 -0.94
CA ILE A 72 5.57 -13.68 -0.41
C ILE A 72 6.26 -15.04 -0.58
N PRO A 73 6.61 -15.75 0.51
CA PRO A 73 7.20 -17.07 0.39
C PRO A 73 6.23 -17.93 -0.44
N GLU A 74 6.80 -18.74 -1.33
CA GLU A 74 6.03 -19.68 -2.14
C GLU A 74 5.15 -20.49 -1.19
N SER A 75 3.83 -20.28 -1.22
CA SER A 75 2.93 -20.93 -0.26
C SER A 75 3.14 -22.43 -0.42
N ALA A 76 3.43 -23.14 0.69
CA ALA A 76 3.51 -24.59 0.68
C ALA A 76 2.31 -25.10 -0.11
N LEU A 77 2.57 -25.84 -1.20
CA LEU A 77 1.57 -26.27 -2.17
C LEU A 77 0.31 -26.72 -1.43
N GLY A 78 -0.74 -25.89 -1.49
CA GLY A 78 -1.99 -26.17 -0.83
C GLY A 78 -2.62 -27.45 -1.37
N LYS A 79 -3.66 -27.96 -0.70
CA LYS A 79 -4.37 -29.14 -1.18
C LYS A 79 -4.89 -28.90 -2.58
N THR A 80 -4.64 -29.85 -3.47
CA THR A 80 -5.26 -29.88 -4.80
C THR A 80 -6.78 -29.96 -4.68
N ARG A 81 -7.48 -29.51 -5.72
CA ARG A 81 -8.95 -29.64 -5.78
C ARG A 81 -9.43 -31.08 -5.59
N MET A 82 -8.64 -32.06 -6.04
CA MET A 82 -8.95 -33.48 -5.86
C MET A 82 -8.86 -33.90 -4.39
N GLN A 83 -7.79 -33.52 -3.70
CA GLN A 83 -7.61 -33.80 -2.27
C GLN A 83 -8.73 -33.20 -1.43
N VAL A 84 -9.11 -31.94 -1.71
CA VAL A 84 -10.22 -31.28 -1.01
C VAL A 84 -11.55 -32.02 -1.22
N LYS A 85 -11.83 -32.49 -2.44
CA LYS A 85 -13.05 -33.25 -2.73
C LYS A 85 -13.09 -34.59 -1.99
N ASN A 86 -11.96 -35.28 -1.92
CA ASN A 86 -11.86 -36.56 -1.24
C ASN A 86 -12.08 -36.40 0.27
N GLU A 87 -11.44 -35.41 0.90
CA GLU A 87 -11.63 -35.11 2.32
C GLU A 87 -13.08 -34.69 2.63
N LEU A 88 -13.71 -33.90 1.75
CA LEU A 88 -15.11 -33.53 1.90
C LEU A 88 -16.04 -34.76 1.86
N GLN A 89 -15.77 -35.73 0.98
CA GLN A 89 -16.53 -36.98 0.95
C GLN A 89 -16.30 -37.82 2.21
N GLN A 90 -15.05 -37.92 2.67
CA GLN A 90 -14.71 -38.63 3.91
C GLN A 90 -15.41 -38.01 5.11
N SER A 91 -15.40 -36.69 5.26
CA SER A 91 -16.08 -35.97 6.34
C SER A 91 -17.60 -36.14 6.32
N LYS A 92 -18.20 -36.25 5.12
CA LYS A 92 -19.62 -36.58 4.97
C LYS A 92 -19.93 -38.01 5.38
N ALA A 93 -19.04 -38.96 5.09
CA ALA A 93 -19.18 -40.36 5.46
C ALA A 93 -18.96 -40.61 6.97
N SER A 94 -18.00 -39.92 7.59
CA SER A 94 -17.73 -40.00 9.03
C SER A 94 -18.78 -39.29 9.89
N GLY A 95 -19.61 -38.42 9.28
CA GLY A 95 -20.62 -37.64 9.99
C GLY A 95 -20.08 -36.36 10.64
N GLU A 96 -18.77 -36.14 10.62
CA GLU A 96 -18.11 -34.91 11.09
C GLU A 96 -18.63 -33.66 10.37
N TYR A 97 -18.95 -33.80 9.08
CA TYR A 97 -19.51 -32.71 8.29
C TYR A 97 -20.82 -32.18 8.88
N LYS A 98 -21.67 -33.04 9.45
CA LYS A 98 -22.95 -32.63 10.05
C LYS A 98 -22.73 -31.84 11.35
N GLN A 99 -21.72 -32.21 12.14
CA GLN A 99 -21.37 -31.49 13.36
C GLN A 99 -20.90 -30.08 13.01
N PHE A 100 -20.02 -29.96 12.02
CA PHE A 100 -19.58 -28.66 11.48
C PHE A 100 -20.75 -27.84 10.91
N ASP A 101 -21.59 -28.44 10.06
CA ASP A 101 -22.73 -27.75 9.45
C ASP A 101 -23.69 -27.21 10.52
N SER A 102 -23.99 -27.98 11.57
CA SER A 102 -24.85 -27.53 12.67
C SER A 102 -24.29 -26.40 13.54
N LEU A 103 -22.96 -26.24 13.58
CA LEU A 103 -22.29 -25.23 14.40
C LEU A 103 -22.17 -23.87 13.69
N TYR A 104 -22.13 -23.86 12.36
CA TYR A 104 -21.87 -22.65 11.57
C TYR A 104 -23.03 -22.26 10.65
N ARG A 105 -23.98 -23.15 10.43
CA ARG A 105 -25.20 -22.87 9.69
C ARG A 105 -26.36 -22.83 10.68
N GLY A 106 -26.67 -21.61 11.16
CA GLY A 106 -27.94 -21.30 11.81
C GLY A 106 -29.10 -21.39 10.81
#